data_AF-A0A956BJD3-F1
#
_entry.id   AF-A0A956BJD3-F1
#
_cell.length_a   1.000
_cell.length_b   1.000
_cell.length_c   1.000
_cell.angle_alpha   90.00
_cell.angle_beta   90.00
_cell.angle_gamma   90.00
#
_symmetry.space_group_name_H-M   'P 1'
#
loop_
_entity.id
_entity.type
_entity.pdbx_description
1 polymer ?
#
loop_
_entity_poly.entity_id
_entity_poly.type
_entity_poly.pdbx_seq_one_letter_code
_entity_poly.pdbx_strand_id
1 'polypeptide(L)'
;PHLADTYDDNLFVARNLELLQRPEEAEARYKLALKHAPKGFEANLRYASLLAQMAQDLVNETVQAATEAAEAEGDPPPTEVEEPPMVITYRRRAVAALELALESNPQNATALSLAAELYRSLEDEASLADTERRLSALVQSTD
;
A
#
# COMPACT_ATOMS: atom_id res chain seq x y z
N PRO A 1 9.59 -5.39 -29.95
CA PRO A 1 8.98 -5.30 -28.60
C PRO A 1 9.70 -6.26 -27.63
N HIS A 2 10.73 -5.76 -26.93
CA HIS A 2 11.23 -6.43 -25.73
C HIS A 2 10.20 -6.18 -24.64
N LEU A 3 9.20 -7.06 -24.55
CA LEU A 3 8.24 -7.07 -23.46
C LEU A 3 9.01 -7.47 -22.21
N ALA A 4 8.80 -6.73 -21.12
CA ALA A 4 9.53 -6.87 -19.88
C ALA A 4 9.61 -8.32 -19.38
N ASP A 5 10.77 -8.95 -19.55
CA ASP A 5 11.05 -10.36 -19.19
C ASP A 5 12.00 -10.46 -17.97
N THR A 6 12.44 -9.32 -17.44
CA THR A 6 13.34 -9.26 -16.28
C THR A 6 12.69 -8.53 -15.11
N TYR A 7 13.31 -8.62 -13.93
CA TYR A 7 12.95 -7.82 -12.76
C TYR A 7 12.99 -6.32 -13.09
N ASP A 8 14.10 -5.84 -13.66
CA ASP A 8 14.32 -4.41 -13.93
C ASP A 8 13.36 -3.86 -14.99
N ASP A 9 13.10 -4.62 -16.05
CA ASP A 9 12.15 -4.18 -17.07
C ASP A 9 10.73 -4.05 -16.50
N ASN A 10 10.29 -5.03 -15.69
CA ASN A 10 8.95 -5.00 -15.12
C ASN A 10 8.82 -3.89 -14.07
N LEU A 11 9.84 -3.67 -13.25
CA LEU A 11 9.89 -2.56 -12.30
C LEU A 11 9.87 -1.20 -13.02
N PHE A 12 10.63 -1.06 -14.10
CA PHE A 12 10.63 0.15 -14.92
C PHE A 12 9.25 0.43 -15.52
N VAL A 13 8.61 -0.57 -16.13
CA VAL A 13 7.27 -0.41 -16.71
C VAL A 13 6.23 -0.09 -15.64
N ALA A 14 6.29 -0.76 -14.46
CA ALA A 14 5.38 -0.48 -13.35
C ALA A 14 5.42 0.99 -12.92
N ARG A 15 6.64 1.53 -12.72
CA ARG A 15 6.85 2.94 -12.34
C ARG A 15 6.30 3.92 -13.38
N ASN A 16 6.44 3.63 -14.67
CA ASN A 16 5.88 4.48 -15.72
C ASN A 16 4.34 4.43 -15.72
N LEU A 17 3.74 3.28 -15.44
CA LEU A 17 2.29 3.14 -15.36
C LEU A 17 1.70 3.89 -14.16
N GLU A 18 2.40 3.94 -13.02
CA GLU A 18 2.03 4.82 -11.90
C GLU A 18 2.02 6.29 -12.31
N LEU A 19 3.06 6.77 -13.01
CA LEU A 19 3.10 8.15 -13.51
C LEU A 19 1.97 8.47 -14.49
N LEU A 20 1.51 7.45 -15.23
CA LEU A 20 0.37 7.54 -16.13
C LEU A 20 -0.98 7.32 -15.43
N GLN A 21 -0.99 7.14 -14.11
CA GLN A 21 -2.19 6.90 -13.31
C GLN A 21 -2.97 5.66 -13.79
N ARG A 22 -2.24 4.57 -14.06
CA ARG A 22 -2.79 3.25 -14.47
C ARG A 22 -2.48 2.20 -13.41
N PRO A 23 -3.07 2.29 -12.20
CA PRO A 23 -2.66 1.53 -11.03
C PRO A 23 -2.82 0.01 -11.19
N GLU A 24 -3.86 -0.48 -11.86
CA GLU A 24 -4.09 -1.91 -12.07
C GLU A 24 -3.02 -2.55 -12.96
N GLU A 25 -2.57 -1.79 -13.97
CA GLU A 25 -1.50 -2.24 -14.86
C GLU A 25 -0.14 -2.15 -14.19
N ALA A 26 0.08 -1.11 -13.37
CA ALA A 26 1.28 -1.01 -12.54
C ALA A 26 1.36 -2.18 -11.55
N GLU A 27 0.25 -2.54 -10.91
CA GLU A 27 0.13 -3.70 -10.02
C GLU A 27 0.53 -4.99 -10.74
N ALA A 28 0.02 -5.21 -11.95
CA ALA A 28 0.36 -6.39 -12.74
C ALA A 28 1.88 -6.46 -13.02
N ARG A 29 2.51 -5.32 -13.30
CA ARG A 29 3.96 -5.23 -13.54
C ARG A 29 4.78 -5.42 -12.28
N TYR A 30 4.35 -4.90 -11.13
CA TYR A 30 4.99 -5.20 -9.86
C TYR A 30 4.97 -6.69 -9.53
N LYS A 31 3.82 -7.36 -9.72
CA LYS A 31 3.73 -8.82 -9.52
C LYS A 31 4.69 -9.59 -10.42
N LEU A 32 4.86 -9.15 -11.68
CA LEU A 32 5.84 -9.75 -12.59
C LEU A 32 7.28 -9.51 -12.12
N ALA A 33 7.65 -8.30 -11.72
CA ALA A 33 8.97 -8.02 -11.17
C ALA A 33 9.25 -8.90 -9.94
N LEU A 34 8.33 -8.94 -8.97
CA LEU A 34 8.46 -9.72 -7.75
C LEU A 34 8.48 -11.24 -7.99
N LYS A 35 7.95 -11.73 -9.12
CA LYS A 35 8.14 -13.14 -9.53
C LYS A 35 9.61 -13.46 -9.81
N HIS A 36 10.38 -12.51 -10.35
CA HIS A 36 11.81 -12.67 -10.62
C HIS A 36 12.67 -12.44 -9.38
N ALA A 37 12.30 -11.46 -8.54
CA ALA A 37 12.99 -11.19 -7.28
C ALA A 37 11.99 -10.92 -6.13
N PRO A 38 11.54 -11.98 -5.42
CA PRO A 38 10.50 -11.85 -4.39
C PRO A 38 10.84 -10.90 -3.25
N LYS A 39 12.14 -10.75 -2.93
CA LYS A 39 12.65 -9.84 -1.88
C LYS A 39 13.20 -8.53 -2.43
N GLY A 40 12.94 -8.20 -3.70
CA GLY A 40 13.40 -6.97 -4.32
C GLY A 40 12.88 -5.75 -3.55
N PHE A 41 13.78 -5.01 -2.90
CA PHE A 41 13.41 -3.93 -1.97
C PHE A 41 12.56 -2.85 -2.65
N GLU A 42 13.03 -2.30 -3.77
CA GLU A 42 12.32 -1.21 -4.48
C GLU A 42 10.95 -1.67 -4.99
N ALA A 43 10.86 -2.85 -5.59
CA ALA A 43 9.60 -3.38 -6.10
C ALA A 43 8.59 -3.60 -4.98
N ASN A 44 9.00 -4.19 -3.86
CA ASN A 44 8.11 -4.42 -2.72
C ASN A 44 7.64 -3.11 -2.07
N LEU A 45 8.54 -2.14 -1.87
CA LEU A 45 8.19 -0.84 -1.29
C LEU A 45 7.17 -0.10 -2.16
N ARG A 46 7.41 -0.01 -3.47
CA ARG A 46 6.50 0.69 -4.39
C ARG A 46 5.18 -0.05 -4.57
N TYR A 47 5.22 -1.37 -4.67
CA TYR A 47 4.02 -2.19 -4.75
C TYR A 47 3.13 -2.03 -3.51
N ALA A 48 3.74 -1.98 -2.31
CA ALA A 48 2.99 -1.69 -1.09
C ALA A 48 2.34 -0.30 -1.11
N SER A 49 3.10 0.73 -1.50
CA SER A 49 2.57 2.10 -1.62
C SER A 49 1.42 2.19 -2.62
N LEU A 50 1.54 1.54 -3.78
CA LEU A 50 0.47 1.46 -4.78
C LEU A 50 -0.79 0.82 -4.21
N LEU A 51 -0.67 -0.32 -3.53
CA LEU A 51 -1.81 -1.01 -2.94
C LEU A 51 -2.46 -0.20 -1.80
N ALA A 52 -1.66 0.47 -0.98
CA ALA A 52 -2.18 1.36 0.06
C ALA A 52 -2.97 2.53 -0.55
N GLN A 53 -2.47 3.12 -1.64
CA GLN A 53 -3.17 4.18 -2.37
C GLN A 53 -4.48 3.67 -2.97
N MET A 54 -4.47 2.53 -3.66
CA MET A 54 -5.70 1.93 -4.22
C MET A 54 -6.74 1.61 -3.14
N ALA A 55 -6.30 1.20 -1.95
CA ALA A 55 -7.20 1.00 -0.82
C ALA A 55 -7.83 2.32 -0.35
N GLN A 56 -7.04 3.38 -0.23
CA GLN A 56 -7.53 4.70 0.18
C GLN A 56 -8.47 5.32 -0.86
N ASP A 57 -8.15 5.21 -2.15
CA ASP A 57 -8.99 5.71 -3.23
C ASP A 57 -10.35 5.01 -3.22
N LEU A 58 -10.36 3.69 -3.03
CA LEU A 58 -11.61 2.93 -2.92
C LEU A 58 -12.44 3.33 -1.70
N VAL A 59 -11.81 3.62 -0.56
CA VAL A 59 -12.53 4.17 0.61
C VAL A 59 -13.16 5.51 0.27
N ASN A 60 -12.40 6.41 -0.35
CA ASN A 60 -12.89 7.75 -0.71
C ASN A 60 -14.07 7.66 -1.69
N GLU A 61 -13.97 6.81 -2.71
CA GLU A 61 -15.05 6.55 -3.67
C GLU A 61 -16.30 6.01 -2.97
N THR A 62 -16.12 5.08 -2.03
CA THR A 62 -17.25 4.48 -1.28
C THR A 62 -17.94 5.53 -0.40
N VAL A 63 -17.17 6.34 0.31
CA VAL A 63 -17.70 7.44 1.16
C VAL A 63 -18.42 8.48 0.31
N GLN A 64 -17.85 8.85 -0.84
CA GLN A 64 -18.47 9.80 -1.76
C GLN A 64 -19.80 9.26 -2.27
N ALA A 65 -19.85 8.02 -2.77
CA ALA A 65 -21.07 7.42 -3.28
C ALA A 65 -22.17 7.33 -2.21
N ALA A 66 -21.80 6.96 -0.98
CA ALA A 66 -22.74 6.91 0.14
C ALA A 66 -23.28 8.29 0.53
N THR A 67 -22.44 9.32 0.47
CA THR A 67 -22.83 10.71 0.74
C THR A 67 -23.81 11.22 -0.33
N GLU A 68 -23.48 11.02 -1.61
CA GLU A 68 -24.35 11.42 -2.73
C GLU A 68 -25.71 10.70 -2.70
N ALA A 69 -25.74 9.42 -2.30
CA ALA A 69 -26.97 8.67 -2.14
C ALA A 69 -27.86 9.23 -1.02
N ALA A 70 -27.28 9.51 0.16
CA ALA A 70 -28.02 10.12 1.27
C ALA A 70 -28.59 11.50 0.88
N GLU A 71 -27.79 12.34 0.21
CA GLU A 71 -28.25 13.65 -0.27
C GLU A 71 -29.41 13.54 -1.26
N ALA A 72 -29.38 12.56 -2.17
CA ALA A 72 -30.45 12.33 -3.14
C ALA A 72 -31.77 11.89 -2.46
N GLU A 73 -31.69 11.19 -1.33
CA GLU A 73 -32.82 10.75 -0.52
C GLU A 73 -33.31 11.81 0.48
N GLY A 74 -32.54 12.90 0.66
CA GLY A 74 -32.83 13.96 1.64
C GLY A 74 -32.41 13.61 3.07
N ASP A 75 -31.58 12.58 3.22
CA ASP A 75 -31.03 12.10 4.48
C ASP A 75 -29.71 12.83 4.85
N PRO A 76 -29.35 12.88 6.14
CA PRO A 76 -28.04 13.39 6.54
C PRO A 76 -26.91 12.45 6.04
N PRO A 77 -25.70 12.98 5.78
CA PRO A 77 -24.56 12.14 5.41
C PRO A 77 -24.29 11.04 6.44
N PRO A 78 -23.89 9.84 6.00
CA PRO A 78 -23.59 8.73 6.90
C PRO A 78 -22.42 9.08 7.83
N THR A 79 -22.53 8.67 9.09
CA THR A 79 -21.44 8.82 10.09
C THR A 79 -20.42 7.68 10.01
N GLU A 80 -20.84 6.53 9.49
CA GLU A 80 -20.02 5.35 9.26
C GLU A 80 -20.36 4.78 7.88
N VAL A 81 -19.33 4.43 7.12
CA VAL A 81 -19.45 3.79 5.81
C VAL A 81 -18.69 2.48 5.89
N GLU A 82 -19.37 1.38 5.60
CA GLU A 82 -18.73 0.06 5.57
C GLU A 82 -17.69 0.02 4.45
N GLU A 83 -16.45 -0.30 4.81
CA GLU A 83 -15.37 -0.40 3.83
C GLU A 83 -15.56 -1.65 2.95
N PRO A 84 -15.36 -1.55 1.62
CA PRO A 84 -15.43 -2.70 0.74
C PRO A 84 -14.40 -3.77 1.13
N PRO A 85 -14.72 -5.08 1.02
CA PRO A 85 -13.78 -6.17 1.33
C PRO A 85 -12.43 -6.08 0.59
N MET A 86 -12.42 -5.42 -0.57
CA MET A 86 -11.21 -5.20 -1.35
C MET A 86 -10.21 -4.26 -0.64
N VAL A 87 -10.68 -3.30 0.16
CA VAL A 87 -9.83 -2.40 0.95
C VAL A 87 -8.95 -3.20 1.91
N ILE A 88 -9.55 -4.10 2.69
CA ILE A 88 -8.82 -5.00 3.60
C ILE A 88 -7.84 -5.89 2.83
N THR A 89 -8.23 -6.35 1.65
CA THR A 89 -7.37 -7.19 0.79
C THR A 89 -6.12 -6.43 0.33
N TYR A 90 -6.28 -5.19 -0.12
CA TYR A 90 -5.16 -4.35 -0.54
C TYR A 90 -4.24 -4.00 0.64
N ARG A 91 -4.80 -3.60 1.79
CA ARG A 91 -4.02 -3.28 3.00
C ARG A 91 -3.17 -4.47 3.46
N ARG A 92 -3.74 -5.68 3.52
CA ARG A 92 -3.00 -6.90 3.90
C ARG A 92 -1.87 -7.22 2.92
N ARG A 93 -2.11 -7.08 1.62
CA ARG A 93 -1.08 -7.31 0.60
C ARG A 93 0.02 -6.25 0.64
N ALA A 94 -0.33 -5.01 0.98
CA ALA A 94 0.63 -3.93 1.16
C ALA A 94 1.54 -4.20 2.37
N VAL A 95 0.99 -4.62 3.51
CA VAL A 95 1.78 -5.04 4.68
C VAL A 95 2.74 -6.18 4.34
N ALA A 96 2.26 -7.24 3.69
CA ALA A 96 3.13 -8.36 3.31
C ALA A 96 4.30 -7.94 2.41
N ALA A 97 4.07 -7.00 1.49
CA ALA A 97 5.13 -6.44 0.67
C ALA A 97 6.10 -5.57 1.50
N LEU A 98 5.61 -4.80 2.47
CA LEU A 98 6.47 -4.02 3.37
C LEU A 98 7.33 -4.90 4.26
N GLU A 99 6.82 -6.02 4.76
CA GLU A 99 7.60 -7.00 5.51
C GLU A 99 8.78 -7.50 4.66
N LEU A 100 8.55 -7.87 3.41
CA LEU A 100 9.59 -8.30 2.48
C LEU A 100 10.60 -7.17 2.17
N ALA A 101 10.16 -5.91 2.07
CA ALA A 101 11.06 -4.78 1.93
C ALA A 101 11.91 -4.58 3.20
N LEU A 102 11.30 -4.68 4.38
CA LEU A 102 11.95 -4.51 5.67
C LEU A 102 12.92 -5.65 6.00
N GLU A 103 12.74 -6.85 5.45
CA GLU A 103 13.78 -7.91 5.53
C GLU A 103 15.09 -7.46 4.88
N SER A 104 15.01 -6.75 3.75
CA SER A 104 16.19 -6.27 3.01
C SER A 104 16.77 -4.97 3.59
N ASN A 105 15.91 -4.10 4.13
CA ASN A 105 16.33 -2.85 4.77
C ASN A 105 15.48 -2.59 6.04
N PRO A 106 15.86 -3.17 7.20
CA PRO A 106 15.05 -3.15 8.42
C PRO A 106 14.84 -1.77 9.05
N GLN A 107 15.66 -0.80 8.67
CA GLN A 107 15.68 0.57 9.22
C GLN A 107 15.08 1.59 8.25
N ASN A 108 14.43 1.14 7.17
CA ASN A 108 13.82 2.06 6.23
C ASN A 108 12.60 2.77 6.86
N ALA A 109 12.77 4.05 7.21
CA ALA A 109 11.73 4.85 7.86
C ALA A 109 10.44 4.93 7.04
N THR A 110 10.52 5.07 5.70
CA THR A 110 9.34 5.11 4.84
C THR A 110 8.52 3.82 4.92
N ALA A 111 9.18 2.66 4.83
CA ALA A 111 8.52 1.37 4.91
C ALA A 111 7.91 1.13 6.30
N LEU A 112 8.62 1.54 7.36
CA LEU A 112 8.11 1.44 8.73
C LEU A 112 6.90 2.34 8.98
N SER A 113 6.94 3.60 8.53
CA SER A 113 5.81 4.52 8.71
C SER A 113 4.56 4.02 7.98
N LEU A 114 4.70 3.59 6.72
CA LEU A 114 3.58 3.04 5.96
C LEU A 114 3.05 1.74 6.59
N ALA A 115 3.93 0.88 7.10
CA ALA A 115 3.51 -0.33 7.80
C ALA A 115 2.72 -0.01 9.07
N ALA A 116 3.16 0.97 9.87
CA ALA A 116 2.44 1.40 11.06
C ALA A 116 1.04 1.94 10.73
N GLU A 117 0.90 2.77 9.69
CA GLU A 117 -0.40 3.25 9.23
C GLU A 117 -1.34 2.10 8.85
N LEU A 118 -0.82 1.13 8.08
CA LEU A 118 -1.59 -0.03 7.66
C LEU A 118 -1.97 -0.95 8.81
N TYR A 119 -1.04 -1.25 9.74
CA TYR A 119 -1.35 -2.04 10.93
C TYR A 119 -2.41 -1.39 11.81
N ARG A 120 -2.38 -0.05 11.94
CA ARG A 120 -3.44 0.70 12.64
C ARG A 120 -4.79 0.51 11.96
N SER A 121 -4.85 0.63 10.64
CA SER A 121 -6.08 0.43 9.86
C SER A 121 -6.58 -1.03 9.80
N LEU A 122 -5.70 -1.99 10.11
CA LEU A 122 -6.01 -3.42 10.18
C LEU A 122 -6.23 -3.91 11.62
N GLU A 123 -6.16 -3.00 12.60
CA GLU A 123 -6.30 -3.29 14.04
C GLU A 123 -5.30 -4.35 14.54
N ASP A 124 -4.11 -4.42 13.93
CA ASP A 124 -3.01 -5.28 14.38
C ASP A 124 -2.10 -4.53 15.36
N GLU A 125 -2.54 -4.48 16.62
CA GLU A 125 -1.84 -3.75 17.70
C GLU A 125 -0.42 -4.29 17.97
N ALA A 126 -0.21 -5.59 17.82
CA ALA A 126 1.08 -6.21 18.12
C ALA A 126 2.14 -5.78 17.11
N SER A 127 1.81 -5.86 15.82
CA SER A 127 2.70 -5.44 14.74
C SER A 127 2.89 -3.93 14.70
N LEU A 128 1.84 -3.16 15.04
CA LEU A 128 1.92 -1.71 15.19
C LEU A 128 2.93 -1.33 16.28
N ALA A 129 2.81 -1.89 17.48
CA ALA A 129 3.67 -1.57 18.62
C ALA A 129 5.15 -1.90 18.35
N ASP A 130 5.43 -3.01 17.67
CA ASP A 130 6.80 -3.33 17.26
C ASP A 130 7.34 -2.33 16.23
N THR A 131 6.53 -1.98 15.23
CA THR A 131 6.89 -1.02 14.18
C THR A 131 7.14 0.39 14.75
N GLU A 132 6.30 0.87 15.65
CA GLU A 132 6.46 2.16 16.35
C GLU A 132 7.70 2.19 17.25
N ARG A 133 8.04 1.06 17.90
CA ARG A 133 9.29 0.92 18.64
C ARG A 133 10.51 1.06 17.71
N ARG A 134 10.47 0.40 16.55
CA ARG A 134 11.55 0.48 15.55
C ARG A 134 11.71 1.90 15.00
N LEU A 135 10.61 2.60 14.71
CA LEU A 135 10.64 4.01 14.31
C LEU A 135 11.26 4.90 15.38
N SER A 136 10.85 4.72 16.65
CA SER A 136 11.37 5.50 17.77
C SER A 136 12.87 5.30 17.97
N ALA A 137 13.37 4.08 17.77
CA ALA A 137 14.80 3.78 17.86
C ALA A 137 15.62 4.48 16.75
N LEU A 138 15.04 4.69 15.56
CA LEU A 138 15.72 5.42 14.48
C LEU A 138 15.93 6.89 14.85
N VAL A 139 14.90 7.54 15.42
CA VAL A 139 14.99 8.94 15.86
C VAL A 139 16.06 9.12 16.94
N GLN A 140 16.13 8.19 17.89
CA GLN A 140 17.12 8.24 18.97
C GLN A 140 18.56 7.94 18.50
N SER A 141 18.73 7.29 17.34
CA SER A 141 20.05 6.97 16.78
C SER A 141 20.67 8.11 15.97
N THR A 142 19.91 9.18 15.72
CA THR A 142 20.33 10.35 14.95
C THR A 142 20.75 11.56 15.81
N ASP A 143 20.68 11.42 17.14
CA ASP A 143 21.15 12.38 18.15
C ASP A 143 22.54 12.02 18.70
#